data_AF-A0A955SGS6-F1
#
_entry.id   AF-A0A955SGS6-F1
#
_cell.length_a   1.000
_cell.length_b   1.000
_cell.length_c   1.000
_cell.angle_alpha   90.00
_cell.angle_beta   90.00
_cell.angle_gamma   90.00
#
_symmetry.space_group_name_H-M   'P 1'
#
loop_
_entity.id
_entity.type
_entity.pdbx_description
1 polymer ?
#
loop_
_entity_poly.entity_id
_entity_poly.type
_entity_poly.pdbx_seq_one_letter_code
_entity_poly.pdbx_strand_id
1 'polypeptide(L)'
;MCRRNGGLTLIELLVVLLVILTLALIAIPPFLNARLRADVARVNQDLQYLESAIEFYYLDHKRYPESSDDLVLSQSKSGNGDSEGLLRLTTPVKYIDHLPEDRFHDWRLL
;
A
#
# COMPACT_ATOMS: atom_id res chain seq x y z
N MET A 1 -29.91 49.08 -15.68
CA MET A 1 -29.92 48.34 -14.40
C MET A 1 -28.50 48.27 -13.84
N CYS A 2 -28.20 48.93 -12.71
CA CYS A 2 -26.88 48.81 -12.06
C CYS A 2 -26.87 47.65 -11.05
N ARG A 3 -25.99 46.68 -11.27
CA ARG A 3 -25.72 45.56 -10.36
C ARG A 3 -24.88 46.06 -9.19
N ARG A 4 -25.30 45.79 -7.95
CA ARG A 4 -24.45 45.96 -6.76
C ARG A 4 -23.44 44.82 -6.76
N ASN A 5 -22.19 45.10 -7.10
CA ASN A 5 -21.09 44.20 -6.83
C ASN A 5 -20.64 44.47 -5.39
N GLY A 6 -21.02 43.59 -4.46
CA GLY A 6 -20.49 43.60 -3.09
C GLY A 6 -19.07 43.05 -3.10
N GLY A 7 -18.12 43.80 -2.53
CA GLY A 7 -16.75 43.35 -2.31
C GLY A 7 -16.63 42.63 -0.96
N LEU A 8 -15.78 41.61 -0.90
CA LEU A 8 -15.40 40.91 0.33
C LEU A 8 -14.61 41.85 1.24
N THR A 9 -14.91 41.82 2.54
CA THR A 9 -14.16 42.60 3.52
C THR A 9 -12.93 41.84 4.01
N LEU A 10 -11.86 42.54 4.41
CA LEU A 10 -10.65 41.91 4.96
C LEU A 10 -10.94 41.09 6.22
N ILE A 11 -11.85 41.58 7.06
CA ILE A 11 -12.23 40.90 8.30
C ILE A 11 -12.99 39.59 8.04
N GLU A 12 -13.75 39.53 6.95
CA GLU A 12 -14.48 38.33 6.54
C GLU A 12 -13.52 37.20 6.14
N LEU A 13 -12.48 37.52 5.37
CA LEU A 13 -11.40 36.56 5.09
C LEU A 13 -10.61 36.16 6.34
N LEU A 14 -10.40 37.09 7.26
CA LEU A 14 -9.63 36.83 8.49
C LEU A 14 -10.35 35.85 9.42
N VAL A 15 -11.65 36.04 9.63
CA VAL A 15 -12.46 35.13 10.46
C VAL A 15 -12.57 33.75 9.80
N VAL A 16 -12.69 33.69 8.47
CA VAL A 16 -12.71 32.42 7.74
C VAL A 16 -11.39 31.66 7.91
N LEU A 17 -10.25 32.34 7.77
CA LEU A 17 -8.93 31.73 7.97
C LEU A 17 -8.77 31.22 9.41
N LEU A 18 -9.22 31.99 10.41
CA LEU A 18 -9.18 31.59 11.82
C LEU A 18 -9.90 30.25 12.07
N VAL A 19 -11.10 30.09 11.51
CA VAL A 19 -11.90 28.87 11.69
C VAL A 19 -11.24 27.68 10.99
N ILE A 20 -10.81 27.82 9.73
CA ILE A 20 -10.20 26.70 8.99
C ILE A 20 -8.88 26.24 9.63
N LEU A 21 -8.07 27.15 10.16
CA LEU A 21 -6.83 26.80 10.85
C LEU A 21 -7.09 26.04 12.15
N THR A 22 -8.11 26.47 12.90
CA THR A 22 -8.49 25.80 14.15
C THR A 22 -8.98 24.37 13.89
N LEU A 23 -9.82 24.18 12.86
CA LEU A 23 -10.30 22.86 12.47
C LEU A 23 -9.19 21.96 11.94
N ALA A 24 -8.29 22.50 11.11
CA ALA A 24 -7.16 21.74 10.58
C ALA A 24 -6.24 21.22 11.70
N LEU A 25 -5.96 22.04 12.72
CA LEU A 25 -5.12 21.65 13.85
C LEU A 25 -5.68 20.45 14.62
N ILE A 26 -7.00 20.42 14.87
CA ILE A 26 -7.66 19.33 15.60
C ILE A 26 -7.71 18.05 14.74
N ALA A 27 -7.80 18.18 13.42
CA ALA A 27 -7.97 17.06 12.50
C ALA A 27 -6.67 16.30 12.15
N ILE A 28 -5.50 16.95 12.20
CA ILE A 28 -4.23 16.35 11.75
C ILE A 28 -3.81 15.10 12.56
N PRO A 29 -3.78 15.10 13.91
CA PRO A 29 -3.31 13.93 14.67
C PRO A 29 -4.10 12.64 14.44
N PRO A 30 -5.46 12.62 14.47
CA PRO A 30 -6.22 11.40 14.21
C PRO A 30 -6.11 10.96 12.75
N PHE A 31 -5.94 11.88 11.80
CA PHE A 31 -5.77 11.56 10.38
C PHE A 31 -4.51 10.72 10.13
N LEU A 32 -3.39 11.07 10.76
CA LEU A 32 -2.13 10.31 10.66
C LEU A 32 -2.28 8.89 11.23
N ASN A 33 -2.91 8.77 12.40
CA ASN A 33 -3.16 7.47 13.03
C ASN A 33 -4.12 6.60 12.20
N ALA A 34 -5.14 7.20 11.59
CA ALA A 34 -6.05 6.50 10.70
C ALA A 34 -5.33 5.98 9.45
N ARG A 35 -4.41 6.77 8.88
CA ARG A 35 -3.59 6.34 7.74
C ARG A 35 -2.70 5.15 8.10
N LEU A 36 -2.00 5.20 9.24
CA LEU A 36 -1.19 4.07 9.71
C LEU A 36 -2.04 2.81 9.94
N ARG A 37 -3.22 2.95 10.54
CA ARG A 37 -4.14 1.81 10.73
C ARG A 37 -4.64 1.23 9.41
N ALA A 38 -4.94 2.08 8.42
CA ALA A 38 -5.33 1.64 7.09
C ALA A 38 -4.19 0.89 6.38
N ASP A 39 -2.95 1.35 6.54
CA ASP A 39 -1.77 0.73 5.96
C ASP A 39 -1.50 -0.65 6.59
N VAL A 40 -1.57 -0.75 7.92
CA VAL A 40 -1.49 -2.05 8.64
C VAL A 40 -2.63 -2.98 8.24
N ALA A 41 -3.85 -2.47 8.12
CA ALA A 41 -5.00 -3.28 7.70
C ALA A 41 -4.81 -3.84 6.28
N ARG A 42 -4.28 -3.05 5.35
CA ARG A 42 -3.96 -3.48 3.99
C ARG A 42 -2.89 -4.58 3.98
N VAL A 43 -1.78 -4.40 4.71
CA VAL A 43 -0.75 -5.45 4.80
C VAL A 43 -1.32 -6.75 5.39
N ASN A 44 -2.20 -6.67 6.39
CA ASN A 44 -2.87 -7.86 6.91
C ASN A 44 -3.76 -8.57 5.86
N GLN A 45 -4.39 -7.82 4.94
CA GLN A 45 -5.16 -8.40 3.84
C GLN A 45 -4.23 -9.07 2.82
N ASP A 46 -3.11 -8.42 2.51
CA ASP A 46 -2.10 -8.94 1.59
C ASP A 46 -1.45 -10.24 2.12
N LEU A 47 -1.23 -10.34 3.44
CA LEU A 47 -0.74 -11.56 4.08
C LEU A 47 -1.75 -12.72 3.99
N GLN A 48 -3.03 -12.47 4.24
CA GLN A 48 -4.09 -13.48 4.08
C GLN A 48 -4.20 -13.97 2.63
N TYR A 49 -3.98 -13.06 1.68
CA TYR A 49 -3.95 -13.38 0.27
C TYR A 49 -2.76 -14.29 -0.08
N LEU A 50 -1.57 -14.00 0.45
CA LEU A 50 -0.38 -14.84 0.30
C LEU A 50 -0.55 -16.22 0.95
N GLU A 51 -1.12 -16.27 2.15
CA GLU A 51 -1.43 -17.52 2.86
C GLU A 51 -2.32 -18.42 2.00
N SER A 52 -3.41 -17.87 1.47
CA SER A 52 -4.31 -18.59 0.57
C SER A 52 -3.60 -19.09 -0.69
N ALA A 53 -2.74 -18.27 -1.29
CA ALA A 53 -1.96 -18.65 -2.48
C ALA A 53 -0.99 -19.81 -2.18
N ILE A 54 -0.34 -19.78 -1.02
CA ILE A 54 0.57 -20.85 -0.57
C ILE A 54 -0.20 -22.14 -0.28
N GLU A 55 -1.39 -22.05 0.31
CA GLU A 55 -2.25 -23.21 0.52
C GLU A 55 -2.66 -23.87 -0.79
N PHE A 56 -3.06 -23.09 -1.80
CA PHE A 56 -3.36 -23.63 -3.12
C PHE A 56 -2.14 -24.31 -3.76
N TYR A 57 -0.95 -23.71 -3.63
CA TYR A 57 0.29 -24.34 -4.10
C TYR A 57 0.56 -25.69 -3.40
N TYR A 58 0.32 -25.74 -2.08
CA TYR A 58 0.48 -26.97 -1.29
C TYR A 58 -0.51 -28.06 -1.70
N LEU A 59 -1.76 -27.71 -2.03
CA LEU A 59 -2.75 -28.69 -2.51
C LEU A 59 -2.28 -29.39 -3.79
N ASP A 60 -1.64 -28.65 -4.70
CA ASP A 60 -1.20 -29.18 -5.99
C ASP A 60 0.16 -29.91 -5.90
N HIS A 61 1.09 -29.41 -5.09
CA HIS A 61 2.49 -29.91 -5.04
C HIS A 61 2.82 -30.71 -3.78
N LYS A 62 1.92 -30.76 -2.79
CA LYS A 62 2.09 -31.37 -1.45
C LYS A 62 3.34 -30.92 -0.71
N ARG A 63 3.83 -29.73 -1.04
CA ARG A 63 5.04 -29.13 -0.48
C ARG A 63 4.86 -27.63 -0.43
N TYR A 64 5.37 -27.00 0.62
CA TYR A 64 5.43 -25.54 0.70
C TYR A 64 6.50 -24.98 -0.27
N PRO A 65 6.32 -23.76 -0.79
CA PRO A 65 7.37 -23.09 -1.54
C PRO A 65 8.54 -22.79 -0.58
N GLU A 66 9.70 -23.41 -0.83
CA GLU A 66 10.91 -23.23 -0.01
C GLU A 66 11.61 -21.90 -0.37
N SER A 67 11.97 -21.09 0.62
CA SER A 67 12.47 -19.71 0.46
C SER A 67 13.97 -19.59 0.24
N SER A 68 14.65 -20.63 -0.24
CA SER A 68 16.11 -20.64 -0.35
C SER A 68 16.56 -21.36 -1.60
N ASP A 69 17.13 -20.60 -2.54
CA ASP A 69 18.18 -20.99 -3.51
C ASP A 69 18.04 -22.27 -4.36
N ASP A 70 17.01 -23.10 -4.20
CA ASP A 70 16.92 -24.40 -4.87
C ASP A 70 16.06 -24.33 -6.14
N LEU A 71 16.27 -23.24 -6.89
CA LEU A 71 15.87 -23.07 -8.29
C LEU A 71 17.09 -22.81 -9.17
N VAL A 72 18.18 -23.52 -8.91
CA VAL A 72 19.30 -23.66 -9.85
C VAL A 72 18.88 -24.35 -11.17
N LEU A 73 17.65 -24.85 -11.31
CA LEU A 73 17.19 -25.53 -12.52
C LEU A 73 15.96 -24.88 -13.14
N SER A 74 16.11 -23.67 -13.68
CA SER A 74 15.63 -23.30 -15.02
C SER A 74 16.07 -21.88 -15.36
N GLN A 75 16.98 -21.77 -16.33
CA GLN A 75 17.43 -20.52 -16.90
C GLN A 75 16.26 -19.58 -17.27
N SER A 76 16.16 -18.45 -16.60
CA SER A 76 16.00 -17.16 -17.28
C SER A 76 16.48 -16.04 -16.39
N LYS A 77 17.70 -15.60 -16.69
CA LYS A 77 18.20 -14.25 -16.40
C LYS A 77 17.10 -13.22 -16.68
N SER A 78 16.71 -12.43 -15.68
CA SER A 78 16.51 -10.99 -15.85
C SER A 78 16.15 -10.30 -14.53
N GLY A 79 17.09 -9.56 -13.96
CA GLY A 79 16.78 -8.43 -13.08
C GLY A 79 17.43 -8.51 -11.70
N ASN A 80 18.20 -7.48 -11.41
CA ASN A 80 18.83 -7.24 -10.12
C ASN A 80 17.74 -6.93 -9.07
N GLY A 81 17.50 -7.84 -8.11
CA GLY A 81 16.75 -7.55 -6.89
C GLY A 81 15.61 -8.53 -6.52
N ASP A 82 15.82 -9.24 -5.39
CA ASP A 82 14.82 -9.56 -4.35
C ASP A 82 13.52 -10.34 -4.67
N SER A 83 13.30 -10.86 -5.89
CA SER A 83 12.03 -11.50 -6.27
C SER A 83 12.12 -12.90 -6.89
N GLU A 84 13.25 -13.60 -6.76
CA GLU A 84 13.45 -14.92 -7.39
C GLU A 84 12.66 -16.08 -6.70
N GLY A 85 12.29 -15.94 -5.41
CA GLY A 85 11.59 -17.00 -4.66
C GLY A 85 10.10 -17.17 -4.99
N LEU A 86 9.44 -16.10 -5.48
CA LEU A 86 7.98 -16.08 -5.72
C LEU A 86 7.61 -16.53 -7.14
N LEU A 87 8.59 -16.76 -8.03
CA LEU A 87 8.36 -17.11 -9.44
C LEU A 87 7.52 -18.38 -9.63
N ARG A 88 7.61 -19.35 -8.71
CA ARG A 88 6.79 -20.58 -8.70
C ARG A 88 5.31 -20.36 -8.39
N LEU A 89 4.95 -19.20 -7.83
CA LEU A 89 3.55 -18.82 -7.60
C LEU A 89 2.93 -18.12 -8.82
N THR A 90 3.73 -17.71 -9.80
CA THR A 90 3.29 -16.93 -10.97
C THR A 90 3.36 -17.72 -12.28
N THR A 91 4.13 -18.82 -12.35
CA THR A 91 4.29 -19.68 -13.54
C THR A 91 4.50 -21.16 -13.18
N PRO A 92 3.95 -22.15 -13.92
CA PRO A 92 2.94 -22.12 -15.01
C PRO A 92 1.47 -22.14 -14.53
N VAL A 93 1.22 -22.38 -13.24
CA VAL A 93 -0.08 -22.19 -12.58
C VAL A 93 0.06 -20.97 -11.67
N LYS A 94 -0.81 -19.97 -11.86
CA LYS A 94 -0.76 -18.70 -11.13
C LYS A 94 -1.62 -18.80 -9.87
N TYR A 95 -0.98 -18.90 -8.70
CA TYR A 95 -1.65 -18.93 -7.40
C TYR A 95 -1.83 -17.54 -6.80
N ILE A 96 -1.07 -16.57 -7.30
CA ILE A 96 -1.13 -15.17 -6.88
C ILE A 96 -1.24 -14.25 -8.09
N ASP A 97 -2.16 -13.29 -8.06
CA ASP A 97 -2.47 -12.41 -9.18
C ASP A 97 -1.46 -11.27 -9.34
N HIS A 98 -1.03 -10.71 -8.22
CA HIS A 98 -0.02 -9.67 -8.13
C HIS A 98 0.75 -9.82 -6.81
N LEU A 99 2.02 -9.41 -6.79
CA LEU A 99 2.75 -9.32 -5.54
C LEU A 99 2.24 -8.10 -4.77
N PRO A 100 1.90 -8.25 -3.48
CA PRO A 100 1.60 -7.10 -2.65
C PRO A 100 2.84 -6.22 -2.53
N GLU A 101 2.64 -4.92 -2.65
CA GLU A 101 3.70 -3.92 -2.55
C GLU A 101 4.00 -3.64 -1.08
N ASP A 102 5.25 -3.80 -0.66
CA ASP A 102 5.66 -3.51 0.70
C ASP A 102 5.68 -1.99 0.95
N ARG A 103 4.66 -1.51 1.67
CA ARG A 103 4.47 -0.10 2.06
C ARG A 103 5.50 0.40 3.08
N PHE A 104 6.22 -0.49 3.75
CA PHE A 104 7.21 -0.16 4.79
C PHE A 104 8.66 -0.30 4.32
N HIS A 105 8.89 -0.86 3.13
CA HIS A 105 10.24 -1.03 2.57
C HIS A 105 10.90 0.28 2.12
N ASP A 106 10.13 1.37 1.98
CA ASP A 106 10.68 2.66 1.56
C ASP A 106 11.50 3.32 2.69
N TRP A 107 12.82 3.10 2.65
CA TRP A 107 13.79 3.69 3.57
C TRP A 107 13.82 5.23 3.56
N ARG A 108 13.15 5.87 2.58
CA ARG A 108 13.02 7.33 2.47
C ARG A 108 12.09 7.95 3.52
N LEU A 109 11.43 7.14 4.35
CA LEU A 109 10.53 7.58 5.41
C LEU A 109 11.20 7.67 6.80
N LEU A 110 12.52 7.50 6.87
CA LEU A 110 13.40 7.70 8.04
C LEU A 110 14.34 8.89 7.82
#